data_AF-A0A2E9XKM7-F1
#
_entry.id   AF-A0A2E9XKM7-F1
#
_cell.length_a   1.000
_cell.length_b   1.000
_cell.length_c   1.000
_cell.angle_alpha   90.00
_cell.angle_beta   90.00
_cell.angle_gamma   90.00
#
_symmetry.space_group_name_H-M   'P 1'
#
loop_
_entity.id
_entity.type
_entity.pdbx_description
1 polymer ?
#
loop_
_entity_poly.entity_id
_entity_poly.type
_entity_poly.pdbx_seq_one_letter_code
_entity_poly.pdbx_strand_id
1 'polypeptide(L)'
;MKDAIKNWFLIIRCSTVGVLVGALPGLGGTVVDWIAYSHAKQTLKNPETLGTGDIRGVIAPEAANNAKEGGALIPTILFGIPGSGNKVLLLGGLILVGIEPGIEMVTTQLDITYLIIWSLAVANIFGAGLCLFLARPMAQLTRVPFYILAPILVVLIFFATFNNGRDWVDFAALMIFGAVGVIFKTFGWSRPALLIGFFLSPKIELLSYQVSAAYGMSFLYRTGSVILIVLALATIFLLLRQKMFQQIGSDILEKRTQTLFTWLVAIFPISMIFQVMELDFRASIYPIALSILLLVLLFTIATLQTLRQIPATERVVSDNTALRAISRNIFESEGRFLDQVRAFSFIPIFLGLVFLLGFPLAAVALINGFILLHNRRSLFVAITLSIAILVILWTMSGVLTLQYPAGLISEIIPLPWWLGGMQ
;
A
#
# COMPACT_ATOMS: atom_id res chain seq x y z
N MET A 1 10.43 16.28 18.64
CA MET A 1 11.01 15.74 19.91
C MET A 1 10.07 15.89 21.10
N LYS A 2 9.61 17.09 21.46
CA LYS A 2 8.67 17.27 22.60
C LYS A 2 7.42 16.37 22.49
N ASP A 3 6.83 16.29 21.30
CA ASP A 3 5.63 15.44 21.07
C ASP A 3 5.92 13.94 21.18
N ALA A 4 7.12 13.50 20.79
CA ALA A 4 7.53 12.11 20.90
C ALA A 4 7.68 11.71 22.38
N ILE A 5 8.35 12.56 23.18
CA ILE A 5 8.51 12.35 24.63
C ILE A 5 7.15 12.33 25.33
N LYS A 6 6.26 13.27 24.98
CA LYS A 6 4.89 13.32 25.55
C LYS A 6 4.09 12.06 25.24
N ASN A 7 4.32 11.41 24.10
CA ASN A 7 3.62 10.22 23.65
C ASN A 7 4.49 8.95 23.75
N TRP A 8 5.45 8.87 24.67
CA TRP A 8 6.38 7.73 24.80
C TRP A 8 5.66 6.38 24.96
N PHE A 9 4.52 6.35 25.66
CA PHE A 9 3.71 5.14 25.81
C PHE A 9 3.12 4.65 24.48
N LEU A 10 2.72 5.59 23.60
CA LEU A 10 2.28 5.26 22.24
C LEU A 10 3.44 4.66 21.43
N ILE A 11 4.64 5.24 21.55
CA ILE A 11 5.85 4.75 20.88
C ILE A 11 6.14 3.32 21.29
N ILE A 12 6.23 3.01 22.59
CA ILE A 12 6.53 1.66 23.06
C ILE A 12 5.48 0.67 22.56
N ARG A 13 4.20 1.00 22.74
CA ARG A 13 3.11 0.11 22.35
C ARG A 13 3.09 -0.19 20.85
N CYS A 14 3.22 0.83 20.00
CA CYS A 14 3.27 0.64 18.55
C CYS A 14 4.58 -0.03 18.10
N SER A 15 5.70 0.22 18.80
CA SER A 15 6.96 -0.49 18.57
C SER A 15 6.81 -1.98 18.87
N THR A 16 6.14 -2.35 19.97
CA THR A 16 5.85 -3.77 20.29
C THR A 16 5.02 -4.42 19.19
N VAL A 17 3.98 -3.74 18.68
CA VAL A 17 3.22 -4.21 17.52
C VAL A 17 4.14 -4.40 16.31
N GLY A 18 5.01 -3.43 16.04
CA GLY A 18 6.02 -3.51 14.97
C GLY A 18 6.92 -4.73 15.10
N VAL A 19 7.53 -4.96 16.27
CA VAL A 19 8.41 -6.12 16.52
C VAL A 19 7.65 -7.44 16.32
N LEU A 20 6.45 -7.56 16.88
CA LEU A 20 5.65 -8.78 16.78
C LEU A 20 5.24 -9.08 15.34
N VAL A 21 4.81 -8.07 14.59
CA VAL A 21 4.46 -8.25 13.17
C VAL A 21 5.72 -8.52 12.34
N GLY A 22 6.85 -7.88 12.65
CA GLY A 22 8.12 -8.15 11.99
C GLY A 22 8.63 -9.57 12.23
N ALA A 23 8.39 -10.14 13.41
CA ALA A 23 8.77 -11.51 13.73
C ALA A 23 7.99 -12.55 12.93
N LEU A 24 6.84 -12.18 12.35
CA LEU A 24 6.05 -13.06 11.50
C LEU A 24 6.68 -13.12 10.11
N PRO A 25 7.16 -14.30 9.67
CA PRO A 25 7.86 -14.42 8.40
C PRO A 25 6.95 -14.02 7.26
N GLY A 26 7.53 -13.23 6.36
CA GLY A 26 6.86 -12.76 5.17
C GLY A 26 5.99 -11.52 5.36
N LEU A 27 5.46 -11.17 6.52
CA LEU A 27 4.63 -9.96 6.62
C LEU A 27 5.46 -8.70 6.30
N GLY A 28 5.16 -8.07 5.16
CA GLY A 28 5.90 -6.93 4.64
C GLY A 28 5.82 -5.71 5.58
N GLY A 29 6.80 -4.80 5.48
CA GLY A 29 6.85 -3.61 6.33
C GLY A 29 5.69 -2.64 6.13
N THR A 30 5.15 -2.55 4.92
CA THR A 30 4.08 -1.60 4.55
C THR A 30 2.77 -1.82 5.29
N VAL A 31 2.49 -3.04 5.77
CA VAL A 31 1.24 -3.36 6.48
C VAL A 31 1.30 -2.97 7.95
N VAL A 32 2.50 -2.94 8.54
CA VAL A 32 2.70 -2.55 9.93
C VAL A 32 2.22 -1.13 10.20
N ASP A 33 2.45 -0.20 9.27
CA ASP A 33 2.01 1.18 9.40
C ASP A 33 0.48 1.29 9.54
N TRP A 34 -0.25 0.55 8.71
CA TRP A 34 -1.72 0.52 8.75
C TRP A 34 -2.26 -0.15 10.02
N ILE A 35 -1.63 -1.24 10.46
CA ILE A 35 -1.98 -1.90 11.71
C ILE A 35 -1.75 -0.96 12.89
N ALA A 36 -0.59 -0.30 12.94
CA ALA A 36 -0.22 0.63 14.00
C ALA A 36 -1.14 1.86 14.01
N TYR A 37 -1.48 2.41 12.84
CA TYR A 37 -2.44 3.51 12.72
C TYR A 37 -3.83 3.10 13.21
N SER A 38 -4.32 1.94 12.79
CA SER A 38 -5.62 1.40 13.22
C SER A 38 -5.65 1.14 14.72
N HIS A 39 -4.56 0.58 15.27
CA HIS A 39 -4.39 0.38 16.70
C HIS A 39 -4.38 1.71 17.47
N ALA A 40 -3.70 2.73 16.96
CA ALA A 40 -3.73 4.08 17.55
C ALA A 40 -5.14 4.67 17.53
N LYS A 41 -5.86 4.56 16.41
CA LYS A 41 -7.25 5.01 16.29
C LYS A 41 -8.20 4.34 17.29
N GLN A 42 -7.98 3.09 17.65
CA GLN A 42 -8.84 2.38 18.61
C GLN A 42 -8.52 2.70 20.07
N THR A 43 -7.30 3.15 20.36
CA THR A 43 -6.79 3.25 21.73
C THR A 43 -6.59 4.68 22.23
N LEU A 44 -6.55 5.66 21.32
CA LEU A 44 -6.48 7.07 21.68
C LEU A 44 -7.85 7.56 22.16
N LYS A 45 -7.86 8.49 23.12
CA LYS A 45 -9.09 9.05 23.68
C LYS A 45 -9.87 9.93 22.68
N ASN A 46 -9.17 10.58 21.75
CA ASN A 46 -9.72 11.53 20.78
C ASN A 46 -9.35 11.12 19.34
N PRO A 47 -9.79 9.95 18.86
CA PRO A 47 -9.37 9.40 17.56
C PRO A 47 -9.88 10.21 16.36
N GLU A 48 -10.90 11.04 16.54
CA GLU A 48 -11.43 11.98 15.54
C GLU A 48 -10.43 13.08 15.13
N THR A 49 -9.42 13.33 15.96
CA THR A 49 -8.35 14.29 15.64
C THR A 49 -7.25 13.69 14.75
N LEU A 50 -7.26 12.37 14.53
CA LEU A 50 -6.32 11.72 13.64
C LEU A 50 -6.60 12.12 12.19
N GLY A 51 -5.54 12.50 11.47
CA GLY A 51 -5.63 13.00 10.09
C GLY A 51 -5.88 14.51 9.97
N THR A 52 -6.22 15.21 11.05
CA THR A 52 -6.42 16.68 11.07
C THR A 52 -5.21 17.46 11.62
N GLY A 53 -4.05 16.81 11.66
CA GLY A 53 -2.79 17.38 12.19
C GLY A 53 -2.35 16.82 13.54
N ASP A 54 -3.08 15.85 14.11
CA ASP A 54 -2.62 15.13 15.30
C ASP A 54 -1.37 14.28 15.00
N ILE A 55 -0.24 14.68 15.59
CA ILE A 55 1.06 14.03 15.46
C ILE A 55 1.06 12.55 15.89
N ARG A 56 0.11 12.13 16.74
CA ARG A 56 -0.03 10.73 17.15
C ARG A 56 -0.34 9.80 15.97
N GLY A 57 -0.96 10.31 14.92
CA GLY A 57 -1.20 9.59 13.66
C GLY A 57 0.06 9.32 12.85
N VAL A 58 1.16 10.02 13.13
CA VAL A 58 2.49 9.80 12.52
C VAL A 58 3.38 9.00 13.47
N ILE A 59 3.38 9.34 14.77
CA ILE A 59 4.20 8.65 15.78
C ILE A 59 3.91 7.15 15.81
N ALA A 60 2.63 6.75 15.71
CA ALA A 60 2.26 5.34 15.80
C ALA A 60 2.81 4.49 14.63
N PRO A 61 2.53 4.83 13.35
CA PRO A 61 3.14 4.15 12.21
C PRO A 61 4.68 4.16 12.24
N GLU A 62 5.29 5.34 12.44
CA GLU A 62 6.76 5.46 12.38
C GLU A 62 7.47 4.65 13.46
N ALA A 63 6.92 4.61 14.67
CA ALA A 63 7.46 3.77 15.75
C ALA A 63 7.37 2.28 15.40
N ALA A 64 6.24 1.85 14.83
CA ALA A 64 6.03 0.46 14.45
C ALA A 64 6.93 0.05 13.27
N ASN A 65 7.04 0.89 12.25
CA ASN A 65 7.89 0.66 11.08
C ASN A 65 9.35 0.43 11.48
N ASN A 66 9.88 1.33 12.31
CA ASN A 66 11.28 1.27 12.72
C ASN A 66 11.55 0.03 13.62
N ALA A 67 10.62 -0.28 14.53
CA ALA A 67 10.76 -1.44 15.41
C ALA A 67 10.58 -2.79 14.68
N LYS A 68 9.77 -2.81 13.62
CA LYS A 68 9.58 -3.99 12.77
C LYS A 68 10.87 -4.47 12.12
N GLU A 69 11.81 -3.58 11.81
CA GLU A 69 13.10 -3.99 11.25
C GLU A 69 13.91 -4.86 12.22
N GLY A 70 13.81 -4.59 13.54
CA GLY A 70 14.37 -5.47 14.57
C GLY A 70 13.65 -6.81 14.63
N GLY A 71 12.32 -6.79 14.66
CA GLY A 71 11.49 -8.01 14.65
C GLY A 71 11.76 -8.92 13.45
N ALA A 72 11.94 -8.34 12.26
CA ALA A 72 12.21 -9.07 11.02
C ALA A 72 13.54 -9.81 11.02
N LEU A 73 14.50 -9.47 11.90
CA LEU A 73 15.72 -10.26 12.05
C LEU A 73 15.47 -11.62 12.72
N ILE A 74 14.44 -11.74 13.56
CA ILE A 74 14.17 -12.97 14.32
C ILE A 74 14.02 -14.17 13.37
N PRO A 75 13.04 -14.21 12.44
CA PRO A 75 12.92 -15.35 11.53
C PRO A 75 14.07 -15.43 10.52
N THR A 76 14.67 -14.28 10.16
CA THR A 76 15.76 -14.23 9.18
C THR A 76 17.01 -14.94 9.69
N ILE A 77 17.39 -14.69 10.93
CA ILE A 77 18.59 -15.27 11.55
C ILE A 77 18.27 -16.68 12.05
N LEU A 78 17.15 -16.89 12.77
CA LEU A 78 16.87 -18.19 13.40
C LEU A 78 16.48 -19.28 12.40
N PHE A 79 15.74 -18.93 11.35
CA PHE A 79 15.17 -19.92 10.42
C PHE A 79 15.74 -19.81 9.01
N GLY A 80 16.58 -18.83 8.72
CA GLY A 80 16.99 -18.51 7.35
C GLY A 80 15.83 -18.04 6.46
N ILE A 81 14.68 -17.70 7.06
CA ILE A 81 13.48 -17.28 6.33
C ILE A 81 13.33 -15.76 6.44
N PRO A 82 13.32 -15.03 5.32
CA PRO A 82 13.31 -13.57 5.34
C PRO A 82 12.03 -13.03 5.99
N GLY A 83 12.21 -12.20 7.03
CA GLY A 83 11.10 -11.50 7.70
C GLY A 83 10.46 -10.43 6.80
N SER A 84 11.25 -9.79 5.94
CA SER A 84 10.76 -8.81 4.95
C SER A 84 11.63 -8.75 3.69
N GLY A 85 11.16 -8.05 2.65
CA GLY A 85 11.83 -8.00 1.34
C GLY A 85 13.29 -7.52 1.42
N ASN A 86 13.58 -6.49 2.21
CA ASN A 86 14.95 -6.03 2.44
C ASN A 86 15.84 -7.06 3.17
N LYS A 87 15.27 -7.98 3.96
CA LYS A 87 16.02 -9.06 4.64
C LYS A 87 16.39 -10.19 3.70
N VAL A 88 15.73 -10.33 2.56
CA VAL A 88 16.16 -11.23 1.48
C VAL A 88 17.55 -10.83 0.98
N LEU A 89 17.77 -9.53 0.77
CA LEU A 89 19.06 -9.00 0.34
C LEU A 89 20.14 -9.22 1.41
N LEU A 90 19.79 -9.03 2.69
CA LEU A 90 20.69 -9.37 3.80
C LEU A 90 21.06 -10.85 3.79
N LEU A 91 20.08 -11.75 3.64
CA LEU A 91 20.31 -13.20 3.56
C LEU A 91 21.23 -13.55 2.38
N GLY A 92 20.97 -12.99 1.20
CA GLY A 92 21.82 -13.19 0.02
C GLY A 92 23.24 -12.67 0.23
N GLY A 93 23.40 -11.53 0.91
CA GLY A 93 24.70 -10.98 1.27
C GLY A 93 25.47 -11.85 2.27
N LEU A 94 24.79 -12.37 3.30
CA LEU A 94 25.38 -13.28 4.29
C LEU A 94 25.87 -14.57 3.61
N ILE A 95 25.05 -15.17 2.76
CA ILE A 95 25.42 -16.38 2.00
C ILE A 95 26.63 -16.10 1.10
N LEU A 96 26.68 -14.93 0.46
CA LEU A 96 27.80 -14.55 -0.41
C LEU A 96 29.13 -14.46 0.34
N VAL A 97 29.11 -14.03 1.60
CA VAL A 97 30.30 -14.01 2.46
C VAL A 97 30.52 -15.32 3.24
N GLY A 98 29.77 -16.38 2.91
CA GLY A 98 29.93 -17.72 3.50
C GLY A 98 29.25 -17.92 4.85
N ILE A 99 28.30 -17.05 5.23
CA ILE A 99 27.50 -17.19 6.45
C ILE A 99 26.14 -17.76 6.06
N GLU A 100 25.83 -18.96 6.54
CA GLU A 100 24.53 -19.61 6.33
C GLU A 100 23.58 -19.33 7.51
N PRO A 101 22.48 -18.59 7.30
CA PRO A 101 21.58 -18.26 8.39
C PRO A 101 20.68 -19.43 8.79
N GLY A 102 20.49 -19.60 10.09
CA GLY A 102 19.73 -20.71 10.68
C GLY A 102 19.96 -20.81 12.18
N ILE A 103 19.50 -21.92 12.77
CA ILE A 103 19.57 -22.14 14.23
C ILE A 103 21.02 -22.06 14.74
N GLU A 104 22.01 -22.43 13.92
CA GLU A 104 23.44 -22.31 14.25
C GLU A 104 23.87 -20.87 14.56
N MET A 105 23.26 -19.87 13.94
CA MET A 105 23.59 -18.47 14.20
C MET A 105 23.31 -18.05 15.65
N VAL A 106 22.26 -18.60 16.26
CA VAL A 106 21.87 -18.30 17.64
C VAL A 106 22.44 -19.30 18.66
N THR A 107 23.15 -20.33 18.21
CA THR A 107 23.75 -21.35 19.11
C THR A 107 25.27 -21.37 19.06
N THR A 108 25.88 -21.40 17.87
CA THR A 108 27.32 -21.53 17.67
C THR A 108 27.98 -20.24 17.17
N GLN A 109 27.25 -19.39 16.43
CA GLN A 109 27.78 -18.14 15.85
C GLN A 109 27.17 -16.89 16.51
N LEU A 110 27.09 -16.89 17.86
CA LEU A 110 26.47 -15.78 18.62
C LEU A 110 27.19 -14.44 18.42
N ASP A 111 28.50 -14.47 18.22
CA ASP A 111 29.31 -13.29 17.93
C ASP A 111 28.82 -12.56 16.66
N ILE A 112 28.60 -13.30 15.57
CA ILE A 112 28.05 -12.76 14.32
C ILE A 112 26.61 -12.26 14.55
N THR A 113 25.79 -13.03 15.25
CA THR A 113 24.40 -12.64 15.56
C THR A 113 24.34 -11.35 16.37
N TYR A 114 25.15 -11.20 17.41
CA TYR A 114 25.22 -9.97 18.20
C TYR A 114 25.76 -8.81 17.38
N LEU A 115 26.74 -9.04 16.50
CA LEU A 115 27.26 -8.01 15.59
C LEU A 115 26.14 -7.48 14.69
N ILE A 116 25.30 -8.34 14.13
CA ILE A 116 24.15 -7.94 13.29
C ILE A 116 23.14 -7.12 14.11
N ILE A 117 22.78 -7.59 15.32
CA ILE A 117 21.81 -6.92 16.20
C ILE A 117 22.31 -5.52 16.59
N TRP A 118 23.56 -5.41 17.05
CA TRP A 118 24.16 -4.14 17.45
C TRP A 118 24.38 -3.20 16.26
N SER A 119 24.76 -3.74 15.10
CA SER A 119 24.89 -2.94 13.88
C SER A 119 23.55 -2.32 13.47
N LEU A 120 22.45 -3.08 13.57
CA LEU A 120 21.11 -2.53 13.32
C LEU A 120 20.73 -1.45 14.35
N ALA A 121 21.02 -1.67 15.63
CA ALA A 121 20.73 -0.69 16.68
C ALA A 121 21.48 0.62 16.43
N VAL A 122 22.78 0.54 16.10
CA VAL A 122 23.62 1.70 15.77
C VAL A 122 23.15 2.37 14.48
N ALA A 123 22.84 1.60 13.43
CA ALA A 123 22.30 2.13 12.17
C ALA A 123 20.99 2.90 12.39
N ASN A 124 20.11 2.43 13.27
CA ASN A 124 18.87 3.12 13.62
C ASN A 124 19.12 4.43 14.37
N ILE A 125 20.15 4.51 15.21
CA ILE A 125 20.55 5.76 15.88
C ILE A 125 21.06 6.78 14.86
N PHE A 126 21.96 6.36 13.96
CA PHE A 126 22.46 7.23 12.88
C PHE A 126 21.33 7.67 11.94
N GLY A 127 20.46 6.73 11.55
CA GLY A 127 19.29 7.00 10.71
C GLY A 127 18.34 8.00 11.37
N ALA A 128 18.04 7.83 12.66
CA ALA A 128 17.22 8.79 13.40
C ALA A 128 17.85 10.19 13.45
N GLY A 129 19.17 10.27 13.66
CA GLY A 129 19.92 11.53 13.60
C GLY A 129 19.81 12.21 12.23
N LEU A 130 20.00 11.44 11.16
CA LEU A 130 19.88 11.93 9.78
C LEU A 130 18.45 12.39 9.46
N CYS A 131 17.43 11.63 9.87
CA CYS A 131 16.03 12.00 9.72
C CYS A 131 15.70 13.30 10.47
N LEU A 132 16.22 13.49 11.69
CA LEU A 132 16.04 14.73 12.45
C LEU A 132 16.72 15.94 11.78
N PHE A 133 17.91 15.73 11.20
CA PHE A 133 18.60 16.77 10.44
C PHE A 133 17.83 17.17 9.18
N LEU A 134 17.31 16.19 8.45
CA LEU A 134 16.52 16.38 7.23
C LEU A 134 15.06 16.78 7.49
N ALA A 135 14.56 16.69 8.73
CA ALA A 135 13.16 16.98 9.04
C ALA A 135 12.72 18.39 8.64
N ARG A 136 13.59 19.40 8.85
CA ARG A 136 13.29 20.80 8.49
C ARG A 136 13.13 21.01 6.97
N PRO A 137 14.12 20.64 6.12
CA PRO A 137 13.95 20.79 4.68
C PRO A 137 12.81 19.93 4.13
N MET A 138 12.62 18.71 4.66
CA MET A 138 11.48 17.87 4.25
C MET A 138 10.13 18.48 4.63
N ALA A 139 10.00 19.10 5.81
CA ALA A 139 8.77 19.77 6.22
C ALA A 139 8.45 20.98 5.33
N GLN A 140 9.45 21.67 4.77
CA GLN A 140 9.23 22.78 3.84
C GLN A 140 8.62 22.32 2.52
N LEU A 141 8.88 21.07 2.10
CA LEU A 141 8.30 20.49 0.89
C LEU A 141 6.76 20.46 0.95
N THR A 142 6.18 20.33 2.15
CA THR A 142 4.71 20.34 2.33
C THR A 142 4.07 21.71 2.03
N ARG A 143 4.87 22.78 1.97
CA ARG A 143 4.40 24.13 1.59
C ARG A 143 4.42 24.36 0.09
N VAL A 144 5.03 23.45 -0.68
CA VAL A 144 5.06 23.55 -2.14
C VAL A 144 3.64 23.33 -2.67
N PRO A 145 3.11 24.23 -3.50
CA PRO A 145 1.75 24.11 -3.97
C PRO A 145 1.59 22.86 -4.84
N PHE A 146 0.44 22.20 -4.68
CA PHE A 146 0.17 20.90 -5.29
C PHE A 146 0.32 20.91 -6.82
N TYR A 147 0.01 22.03 -7.51
CA TYR A 147 0.14 22.12 -8.97
C TYR A 147 1.59 22.02 -9.48
N ILE A 148 2.58 22.28 -8.62
CA ILE A 148 4.01 22.08 -8.93
C ILE A 148 4.41 20.63 -8.64
N LEU A 149 3.92 20.07 -7.53
CA LEU A 149 4.29 18.75 -7.05
C LEU A 149 3.67 17.63 -7.90
N ALA A 150 2.41 17.79 -8.31
CA ALA A 150 1.63 16.79 -9.04
C ALA A 150 2.32 16.26 -10.32
N PRO A 151 2.78 17.09 -11.28
CA PRO A 151 3.40 16.58 -12.50
C PRO A 151 4.75 15.89 -12.24
N ILE A 152 5.51 16.35 -11.24
CA ILE A 152 6.77 15.70 -10.83
C ILE A 152 6.46 14.30 -10.27
N LEU A 153 5.45 14.19 -9.41
CA LEU A 153 5.03 12.90 -8.86
C LEU A 153 4.58 11.94 -9.96
N VAL A 154 3.82 12.41 -10.96
CA VAL A 154 3.40 11.57 -12.10
C VAL A 154 4.61 11.04 -12.86
N VAL A 155 5.60 11.89 -13.17
CA VAL A 155 6.84 11.45 -13.84
C VAL A 155 7.58 10.41 -12.99
N LEU A 156 7.73 10.65 -11.68
CA LEU A 156 8.42 9.73 -10.79
C LEU A 156 7.70 8.39 -10.64
N ILE A 157 6.36 8.38 -10.61
CA ILE A 157 5.56 7.15 -10.55
C ILE A 157 5.77 6.32 -11.82
N PHE A 158 5.70 6.93 -13.01
CA PHE A 158 5.96 6.20 -14.26
C PHE A 158 7.40 5.70 -14.31
N PHE A 159 8.37 6.52 -13.91
CA PHE A 159 9.76 6.10 -13.84
C PHE A 159 9.95 4.87 -12.92
N ALA A 160 9.36 4.92 -11.72
CA ALA A 160 9.45 3.84 -10.75
C ALA A 160 8.78 2.56 -11.27
N THR A 161 7.63 2.67 -11.92
CA THR A 161 6.93 1.53 -12.53
C THR A 161 7.76 0.87 -13.62
N PHE A 162 8.39 1.67 -14.49
CA PHE A 162 9.19 1.16 -15.60
C PHE A 162 10.51 0.50 -15.15
N ASN A 163 11.03 0.86 -13.97
CA ASN A 163 12.33 0.34 -13.51
C ASN A 163 12.36 -1.18 -13.30
N ASN A 164 11.20 -1.82 -13.05
CA ASN A 164 11.14 -3.25 -12.77
C ASN A 164 11.13 -4.11 -14.03
N GLY A 165 10.10 -3.97 -14.89
CA GLY A 165 9.95 -4.80 -16.09
C GLY A 165 10.57 -4.19 -17.35
N ARG A 166 10.79 -2.86 -17.36
CA ARG A 166 11.27 -2.09 -18.52
C ARG A 166 10.42 -2.33 -19.78
N ASP A 167 9.13 -2.59 -19.59
CA ASP A 167 8.16 -2.87 -20.64
C ASP A 167 7.00 -1.85 -20.61
N TRP A 168 6.41 -1.59 -21.78
CA TRP A 168 5.17 -0.83 -21.93
C TRP A 168 3.99 -1.46 -21.17
N VAL A 169 4.00 -2.78 -20.97
CA VAL A 169 3.00 -3.48 -20.16
C VAL A 169 2.94 -2.93 -18.74
N ASP A 170 4.07 -2.49 -18.16
CA ASP A 170 4.10 -1.91 -16.82
C ASP A 170 3.29 -0.60 -16.76
N PHE A 171 3.33 0.21 -17.82
CA PHE A 171 2.50 1.42 -17.91
C PHE A 171 1.01 1.10 -18.07
N ALA A 172 0.67 0.07 -18.83
CA ALA A 172 -0.72 -0.38 -18.93
C ALA A 172 -1.26 -0.85 -17.58
N ALA A 173 -0.45 -1.60 -16.82
CA ALA A 173 -0.79 -2.01 -15.46
C ALA A 173 -0.98 -0.80 -14.53
N LEU A 174 -0.08 0.18 -14.58
CA LEU A 174 -0.21 1.44 -13.81
C LEU A 174 -1.51 2.17 -14.13
N MET A 175 -1.88 2.25 -15.40
CA MET A 175 -3.14 2.88 -15.83
C MET A 175 -4.37 2.14 -15.30
N ILE A 176 -4.37 0.81 -15.38
CA ILE A 176 -5.48 -0.04 -14.90
C ILE A 176 -5.63 0.13 -13.38
N PHE A 177 -4.55 -0.06 -12.61
CA PHE A 177 -4.62 0.05 -11.14
C PHE A 177 -4.88 1.48 -10.67
N GLY A 178 -4.39 2.49 -11.39
CA GLY A 178 -4.75 3.89 -11.16
C GLY A 178 -6.24 4.14 -11.34
N ALA A 179 -6.83 3.63 -12.43
CA ALA A 179 -8.27 3.73 -12.68
C ALA A 179 -9.11 3.00 -11.62
N VAL A 180 -8.71 1.79 -11.22
CA VAL A 180 -9.34 1.05 -10.11
C VAL A 180 -9.32 1.89 -8.82
N GLY A 181 -8.20 2.55 -8.52
CA GLY A 181 -8.09 3.44 -7.37
C GLY A 181 -9.06 4.63 -7.41
N VAL A 182 -9.29 5.23 -8.58
CA VAL A 182 -10.27 6.31 -8.78
C VAL A 182 -11.68 5.80 -8.56
N ILE A 183 -12.03 4.67 -9.18
CA ILE A 183 -13.35 4.04 -9.05
C ILE A 183 -13.63 3.76 -7.56
N PHE A 184 -12.69 3.16 -6.84
CA PHE A 184 -12.83 2.89 -5.41
C PHE A 184 -12.99 4.17 -4.59
N LYS A 185 -12.26 5.25 -4.93
CA LYS A 185 -12.44 6.55 -4.29
C LYS A 185 -13.85 7.09 -4.54
N THR A 186 -14.36 7.01 -5.76
CA THR A 186 -15.69 7.53 -6.09
C THR A 186 -16.80 6.79 -5.35
N PHE A 187 -16.71 5.46 -5.25
CA PHE A 187 -17.75 4.65 -4.62
C PHE A 187 -17.64 4.53 -3.09
N GLY A 188 -16.67 5.22 -2.48
CA GLY A 188 -16.44 5.16 -1.03
C GLY A 188 -15.94 3.79 -0.57
N TRP A 189 -15.10 3.12 -1.37
CA TRP A 189 -14.44 1.88 -1.00
C TRP A 189 -13.04 2.15 -0.45
N SER A 190 -12.61 1.33 0.51
CA SER A 190 -11.31 1.48 1.15
C SER A 190 -10.16 1.13 0.22
N ARG A 191 -9.51 2.15 -0.36
CA ARG A 191 -8.23 1.98 -1.08
C ARG A 191 -7.17 1.31 -0.17
N PRO A 192 -6.98 1.74 1.10
CA PRO A 192 -6.01 1.08 1.98
C PRO A 192 -6.32 -0.39 2.26
N ALA A 193 -7.58 -0.77 2.49
CA ALA A 193 -7.91 -2.16 2.78
C ALA A 193 -7.66 -3.08 1.56
N LEU A 194 -7.95 -2.59 0.35
CA LEU A 194 -7.62 -3.30 -0.89
C LEU A 194 -6.11 -3.50 -1.02
N LEU A 195 -5.32 -2.46 -0.77
CA LEU A 195 -3.85 -2.56 -0.81
C LEU A 195 -3.33 -3.56 0.24
N ILE A 196 -3.85 -3.54 1.47
CA ILE A 196 -3.47 -4.51 2.52
C ILE A 196 -3.73 -5.94 2.03
N GLY A 197 -4.92 -6.23 1.50
CA GLY A 197 -5.26 -7.55 0.96
C GLY A 197 -4.35 -7.95 -0.20
N PHE A 198 -4.12 -7.04 -1.15
CA PHE A 198 -3.28 -7.28 -2.32
C PHE A 198 -1.83 -7.63 -1.93
N PHE A 199 -1.22 -6.89 -1.00
CA PHE A 199 0.15 -7.15 -0.56
C PHE A 199 0.28 -8.42 0.30
N LEU A 200 -0.75 -8.81 1.06
CA LEU A 200 -0.73 -10.03 1.87
C LEU A 200 -1.04 -11.29 1.07
N SER A 201 -1.84 -11.18 0.01
CA SER A 201 -2.38 -12.34 -0.72
C SER A 201 -1.31 -13.37 -1.11
N PRO A 202 -0.19 -13.00 -1.78
CA PRO A 202 0.77 -14.01 -2.25
C PRO A 202 1.40 -14.83 -1.11
N LYS A 203 1.54 -14.20 0.06
CA LYS A 203 2.17 -14.83 1.23
C LYS A 203 1.21 -15.70 1.99
N ILE A 204 -0.04 -15.24 2.16
CA ILE A 204 -1.07 -16.06 2.78
C ILE A 204 -1.34 -17.29 1.90
N GLU A 205 -1.38 -17.11 0.57
CA GLU A 205 -1.53 -18.21 -0.37
C GLU A 205 -0.39 -19.24 -0.23
N LEU A 206 0.87 -18.78 -0.27
CA LEU A 206 2.03 -19.66 -0.05
C LEU A 206 1.98 -20.39 1.30
N LEU A 207 1.74 -19.67 2.39
CA LEU A 207 1.67 -20.25 3.74
C LEU A 207 0.50 -21.24 3.87
N SER A 208 -0.64 -20.93 3.24
CA SER A 208 -1.79 -21.84 3.22
C SER A 208 -1.47 -23.14 2.50
N TYR A 209 -0.75 -23.06 1.37
CA TYR A 209 -0.28 -24.22 0.63
C TYR A 209 0.70 -25.05 1.47
N GLN A 210 1.68 -24.40 2.11
CA GLN A 210 2.66 -25.08 2.97
C GLN A 210 2.02 -25.78 4.17
N VAL A 211 1.06 -25.12 4.84
CA VAL A 211 0.33 -25.72 5.98
C VAL A 211 -0.54 -26.89 5.52
N SER A 212 -1.23 -26.75 4.38
CA SER A 212 -2.02 -27.83 3.78
C SER A 212 -1.14 -29.02 3.39
N ALA A 213 0.06 -28.77 2.84
CA ALA A 213 1.01 -29.83 2.49
C ALA A 213 1.60 -30.53 3.72
N ALA A 214 1.95 -29.78 4.78
CA ALA A 214 2.58 -30.32 5.98
C ALA A 214 1.60 -31.04 6.91
N TYR A 215 0.39 -30.51 7.06
CA TYR A 215 -0.56 -30.94 8.10
C TYR A 215 -1.95 -31.30 7.56
N GLY A 216 -2.26 -31.06 6.29
CA GLY A 216 -3.62 -31.21 5.75
C GLY A 216 -4.62 -30.39 6.57
N MET A 217 -5.79 -30.96 6.85
CA MET A 217 -6.82 -30.29 7.69
C MET A 217 -6.51 -30.35 9.20
N SER A 218 -5.52 -31.13 9.63
CA SER A 218 -5.20 -31.29 11.05
C SER A 218 -4.67 -30.02 11.72
N PHE A 219 -4.21 -29.04 10.92
CA PHE A 219 -3.75 -27.76 11.44
C PHE A 219 -4.82 -27.01 12.23
N LEU A 220 -6.11 -27.23 11.94
CA LEU A 220 -7.22 -26.57 12.65
C LEU A 220 -7.35 -27.01 14.11
N TYR A 221 -6.93 -28.24 14.42
CA TYR A 221 -6.99 -28.78 15.78
C TYR A 221 -5.73 -28.48 16.60
N ARG A 222 -4.69 -27.90 15.99
CA ARG A 222 -3.48 -27.52 16.73
C ARG A 222 -3.78 -26.38 17.68
N THR A 223 -3.24 -26.48 18.89
CA THR A 223 -3.44 -25.51 19.97
C THR A 223 -3.18 -24.06 19.52
N GLY A 224 -2.10 -23.82 18.77
CA GLY A 224 -1.77 -22.50 18.23
C GLY A 224 -2.83 -21.94 17.28
N SER A 225 -3.31 -22.76 16.32
CA SER A 225 -4.35 -22.36 15.37
C SER A 225 -5.68 -22.07 16.06
N VAL A 226 -6.09 -22.92 17.01
CA VAL A 226 -7.33 -22.74 17.78
C VAL A 226 -7.30 -21.42 18.55
N ILE A 227 -6.18 -21.12 19.23
CA ILE A 227 -6.01 -19.85 19.96
C ILE A 227 -6.16 -18.65 19.01
N LEU A 228 -5.53 -18.69 17.83
CA LEU A 228 -5.61 -17.61 16.84
C LEU A 228 -7.02 -17.46 16.26
N ILE A 229 -7.71 -18.56 15.97
CA ILE A 229 -9.10 -18.54 15.48
C ILE A 229 -10.03 -17.93 16.53
N VAL A 230 -9.92 -18.37 17.79
CA VAL A 230 -10.73 -17.82 18.89
C VAL A 230 -10.45 -16.32 19.08
N LEU A 231 -9.19 -15.91 19.02
CA LEU A 231 -8.80 -14.50 19.11
C LEU A 231 -9.37 -13.67 17.94
N ALA A 232 -9.33 -14.21 16.71
CA ALA A 232 -9.90 -13.56 15.54
C ALA A 232 -11.42 -13.39 15.67
N LEU A 233 -12.14 -14.45 16.04
CA LEU A 233 -13.59 -14.41 16.26
C LEU A 233 -13.97 -13.46 17.41
N ALA A 234 -13.22 -13.46 18.51
CA ALA A 234 -13.42 -12.54 19.62
C ALA A 234 -13.21 -11.08 19.18
N THR A 235 -12.19 -10.81 18.35
CA THR A 235 -11.93 -9.48 17.80
C THR A 235 -13.09 -9.00 16.92
N ILE A 236 -13.59 -9.87 16.02
CA ILE A 236 -14.75 -9.55 15.18
C ILE A 236 -15.98 -9.28 16.05
N PHE A 237 -16.24 -10.11 17.06
CA PHE A 237 -17.37 -9.94 17.98
C PHE A 237 -17.29 -8.61 18.76
N LEU A 238 -16.11 -8.26 19.27
CA LEU A 238 -15.89 -7.00 19.98
C LEU A 238 -16.05 -5.78 19.06
N LEU A 239 -15.55 -5.86 17.82
CA LEU A 239 -15.72 -4.81 16.81
C LEU A 239 -17.20 -4.57 16.48
N LEU A 240 -17.99 -5.64 16.33
CA LEU A 240 -19.43 -5.53 16.09
C LEU A 240 -20.18 -4.88 17.26
N ARG A 241 -19.67 -5.02 18.50
CA ARG A 241 -20.23 -4.38 19.70
C ARG A 241 -19.78 -2.94 19.91
N GLN A 242 -18.71 -2.50 19.27
CA GLN A 242 -18.20 -1.15 19.46
C GLN A 242 -19.15 -0.12 18.84
N LYS A 243 -19.69 0.79 19.66
CA LYS A 243 -20.46 1.95 19.19
C LYS A 243 -19.50 2.92 18.49
N MET A 244 -19.19 2.67 17.22
CA MET A 244 -18.38 3.58 16.42
C MET A 244 -19.13 4.90 16.22
N PHE A 245 -18.47 5.98 16.63
CA PHE A 245 -18.97 7.36 16.70
C PHE A 245 -19.71 7.82 15.43
N GLN A 246 -20.67 8.72 15.64
CA GLN A 246 -21.55 9.29 14.65
C GLN A 246 -20.86 10.28 13.69
N GLN A 247 -21.45 10.34 12.50
CA GLN A 247 -21.52 11.46 11.54
C GLN A 247 -20.24 11.94 10.88
N ILE A 248 -20.08 11.55 9.61
CA ILE A 248 -19.82 12.50 8.53
C ILE A 248 -20.85 12.17 7.45
N GLY A 249 -21.74 13.11 7.16
CA GLY A 249 -22.72 12.98 6.09
C GLY A 249 -21.97 12.95 4.77
N SER A 250 -21.87 11.77 4.15
CA SER A 250 -21.38 11.68 2.78
C SER A 250 -22.47 12.17 1.85
N ASP A 251 -22.24 13.30 1.18
CA ASP A 251 -23.08 13.74 0.07
C ASP A 251 -23.17 12.62 -0.97
N ILE A 252 -24.41 12.34 -1.34
CA ILE A 252 -24.87 11.09 -1.93
C ILE A 252 -24.46 11.07 -3.41
N LEU A 253 -23.45 10.27 -3.76
CA LEU A 253 -23.47 9.61 -5.06
C LEU A 253 -24.77 8.79 -5.13
N GLU A 254 -25.50 8.84 -6.24
CA GLU A 254 -26.82 8.16 -6.39
C GLU A 254 -26.77 6.75 -5.76
N LYS A 255 -27.56 6.53 -4.69
CA LYS A 255 -27.60 5.26 -3.92
C LYS A 255 -27.67 4.03 -4.83
N ARG A 256 -28.30 4.18 -6.00
CA ARG A 256 -28.43 3.17 -7.06
C ARG A 256 -27.11 2.79 -7.73
N THR A 257 -26.27 3.76 -8.08
CA THR A 257 -24.98 3.53 -8.77
C THR A 257 -23.98 2.83 -7.86
N GLN A 258 -24.01 3.14 -6.56
CA GLN A 258 -23.20 2.44 -5.56
C GLN A 258 -23.60 0.95 -5.42
N THR A 259 -24.91 0.65 -5.42
CA THR A 259 -25.40 -0.73 -5.37
C THR A 259 -25.02 -1.52 -6.62
N LEU A 260 -25.15 -0.90 -7.81
CA LEU A 260 -24.72 -1.50 -9.07
C LEU A 260 -23.22 -1.81 -9.07
N PHE A 261 -22.39 -0.90 -8.56
CA PHE A 261 -20.95 -1.13 -8.45
C PHE A 261 -20.63 -2.33 -7.52
N THR A 262 -21.30 -2.45 -6.36
CA THR A 262 -21.10 -3.60 -5.46
C THR A 262 -21.43 -4.93 -6.14
N TRP A 263 -22.50 -4.99 -6.94
CA TRP A 263 -22.85 -6.18 -7.73
C TRP A 263 -21.81 -6.49 -8.81
N LEU A 264 -21.28 -5.46 -9.48
CA LEU A 264 -20.21 -5.63 -10.46
C LEU A 264 -18.95 -6.23 -9.80
N VAL A 265 -18.56 -5.73 -8.62
CA VAL A 265 -17.41 -6.28 -7.88
C VAL A 265 -17.63 -7.74 -7.48
N ALA A 266 -18.88 -8.17 -7.24
CA ALA A 266 -19.21 -9.56 -6.91
C ALA A 266 -18.95 -10.55 -8.06
N ILE A 267 -18.78 -10.07 -9.30
CA ILE A 267 -18.38 -10.92 -10.44
C ILE A 267 -16.95 -11.45 -10.26
N PHE A 268 -16.06 -10.69 -9.63
CA PHE A 268 -14.65 -11.04 -9.46
C PHE A 268 -14.41 -12.34 -8.66
N PRO A 269 -14.99 -12.53 -7.45
CA PRO A 269 -14.84 -13.80 -6.73
C PRO A 269 -15.49 -14.97 -7.48
N ILE A 270 -16.56 -14.74 -8.25
CA ILE A 270 -17.18 -15.77 -9.07
C ILE A 270 -16.21 -16.22 -10.17
N SER A 271 -15.62 -15.29 -10.91
CA SER A 271 -14.61 -15.63 -11.93
C SER A 271 -13.39 -16.33 -11.35
N MET A 272 -12.96 -15.94 -10.14
CA MET A 272 -11.82 -16.57 -9.49
C MET A 272 -12.09 -18.02 -9.10
N ILE A 273 -13.30 -18.32 -8.61
CA ILE A 273 -13.71 -19.71 -8.33
C ILE A 273 -13.61 -20.54 -9.62
N PHE A 274 -14.20 -20.08 -10.72
CA PHE A 274 -14.15 -20.81 -11.99
C PHE A 274 -12.72 -21.03 -12.49
N GLN A 275 -11.85 -20.02 -12.38
CA GLN A 275 -10.46 -20.11 -12.86
C GLN A 275 -9.61 -21.08 -12.04
N VAL A 276 -9.89 -21.20 -10.74
CA VAL A 276 -9.06 -21.97 -9.81
C VAL A 276 -9.61 -23.38 -9.54
N MET A 277 -10.86 -23.66 -9.92
CA MET A 277 -11.48 -24.99 -9.77
C MET A 277 -10.75 -26.09 -10.54
N GLU A 278 -10.01 -25.76 -11.59
CA GLU A 278 -9.21 -26.72 -12.37
C GLU A 278 -7.83 -27.01 -11.77
N LEU A 279 -7.39 -26.22 -10.78
CA LEU A 279 -6.10 -26.39 -10.12
C LEU A 279 -6.14 -27.49 -9.06
N ASP A 280 -4.96 -27.98 -8.68
CA ASP A 280 -4.81 -28.95 -7.60
C ASP A 280 -5.51 -28.46 -6.31
N PHE A 281 -6.10 -29.39 -5.56
CA PHE A 281 -6.89 -29.07 -4.37
C PHE A 281 -6.14 -28.16 -3.40
N ARG A 282 -4.83 -28.39 -3.22
CA ARG A 282 -4.00 -27.60 -2.30
C ARG A 282 -3.80 -26.16 -2.76
N ALA A 283 -3.73 -25.95 -4.08
CA ALA A 283 -3.63 -24.61 -4.67
C ALA A 283 -4.98 -23.89 -4.67
N SER A 284 -6.09 -24.62 -4.76
CA SER A 284 -7.42 -24.04 -4.90
C SER A 284 -8.13 -23.73 -3.58
N ILE A 285 -7.76 -24.38 -2.46
CA ILE A 285 -8.38 -24.16 -1.14
C ILE A 285 -8.42 -22.68 -0.75
N TYR A 286 -7.28 -21.98 -0.81
CA TYR A 286 -7.20 -20.60 -0.32
C TYR A 286 -7.99 -19.61 -1.19
N PRO A 287 -7.78 -19.56 -2.53
CA PRO A 287 -8.54 -18.65 -3.38
C PRO A 287 -10.04 -18.94 -3.37
N ILE A 288 -10.47 -20.20 -3.33
CA ILE A 288 -11.90 -20.57 -3.27
C ILE A 288 -12.50 -20.14 -1.93
N ALA A 289 -11.86 -20.47 -0.80
CA ALA A 289 -12.36 -20.09 0.52
C ALA A 289 -12.50 -18.57 0.67
N LEU A 290 -11.49 -17.82 0.20
CA LEU A 290 -11.51 -16.35 0.21
C LEU A 290 -12.61 -15.81 -0.70
N SER A 291 -12.78 -16.38 -1.89
CA SER A 291 -13.80 -15.95 -2.86
C SER A 291 -15.21 -16.20 -2.35
N ILE A 292 -15.47 -17.35 -1.71
CA ILE A 292 -16.77 -17.66 -1.09
C ILE A 292 -17.07 -16.66 0.03
N LEU A 293 -16.10 -16.42 0.93
CA LEU A 293 -16.27 -15.47 2.03
C LEU A 293 -16.52 -14.04 1.52
N LEU A 294 -15.77 -13.61 0.51
CA LEU A 294 -15.97 -12.32 -0.14
C LEU A 294 -17.34 -12.22 -0.79
N LEU A 295 -17.80 -13.26 -1.50
CA LEU A 295 -19.10 -13.28 -2.17
C LEU A 295 -20.24 -13.16 -1.14
N VAL A 296 -20.18 -13.90 -0.03
CA VAL A 296 -21.15 -13.78 1.07
C VAL A 296 -21.17 -12.34 1.61
N LEU A 297 -20.00 -11.73 1.85
CA LEU A 297 -19.92 -10.36 2.34
C LEU A 297 -20.48 -9.34 1.33
N LEU A 298 -20.13 -9.47 0.04
CA LEU A 298 -20.61 -8.57 -1.01
C LEU A 298 -22.11 -8.69 -1.23
N PHE A 299 -22.63 -9.92 -1.21
CA PHE A 299 -24.06 -10.18 -1.34
C PHE A 299 -24.84 -9.59 -0.15
N THR A 300 -24.36 -9.78 1.07
CA THR A 300 -24.98 -9.18 2.27
C THR A 300 -24.95 -7.64 2.23
N ILE A 301 -23.85 -7.03 1.77
CA ILE A 301 -23.77 -5.57 1.62
C ILE A 301 -24.72 -5.08 0.51
N ALA A 302 -24.73 -5.74 -0.66
CA ALA A 302 -25.56 -5.33 -1.80
C ALA A 302 -27.06 -5.46 -1.51
N THR A 303 -27.46 -6.53 -0.82
CA THR A 303 -28.85 -6.71 -0.35
C THR A 303 -29.25 -5.62 0.64
N LEU A 304 -28.41 -5.29 1.63
CA LEU A 304 -28.68 -4.21 2.57
C LEU A 304 -28.76 -2.83 1.90
N GLN A 305 -27.91 -2.56 0.91
CA GLN A 305 -27.97 -1.33 0.12
C GLN A 305 -29.28 -1.23 -0.67
N THR A 306 -29.72 -2.34 -1.28
CA THR A 306 -31.01 -2.42 -1.99
C THR A 306 -32.18 -2.19 -1.05
N LEU A 307 -32.19 -2.84 0.12
CA LEU A 307 -33.27 -2.70 1.11
C LEU A 307 -33.41 -1.26 1.63
N ARG A 308 -32.31 -0.49 1.69
CA ARG A 308 -32.31 0.93 2.08
C ARG A 308 -32.87 1.88 1.02
N GLN A 309 -32.99 1.44 -0.23
CA GLN A 309 -33.66 2.24 -1.26
C GLN A 309 -35.19 2.21 -1.08
N ILE A 310 -35.70 1.25 -0.32
CA ILE A 310 -37.12 1.09 -0.02
C ILE A 310 -37.43 1.83 1.30
N PRO A 311 -38.33 2.84 1.32
CA PRO A 311 -38.59 3.68 2.49
C PRO A 311 -39.07 2.92 3.73
N ALA A 312 -39.83 1.83 3.55
CA ALA A 312 -40.36 1.01 4.64
C ALA A 312 -39.26 0.26 5.41
N THR A 313 -38.26 -0.26 4.70
CA THR A 313 -37.13 -1.01 5.29
C THR A 313 -36.01 -0.11 5.80
N GLU A 314 -35.92 1.13 5.33
CA GLU A 314 -34.93 2.10 5.81
C GLU A 314 -35.02 2.30 7.33
N ARG A 315 -36.24 2.37 7.88
CA ARG A 315 -36.47 2.50 9.33
C ARG A 315 -35.97 1.28 10.10
N VAL A 316 -36.30 0.07 9.64
CA VAL A 316 -35.88 -1.19 10.28
C VAL A 316 -34.36 -1.39 10.25
N VAL A 317 -33.73 -1.12 9.10
CA VAL A 317 -32.27 -1.19 8.95
C VAL A 317 -31.58 -0.11 9.79
N SER A 318 -32.21 1.06 9.92
CA SER A 318 -31.71 2.11 10.80
C SER A 318 -31.82 1.66 12.25
N ASP A 319 -32.93 1.14 12.75
CA ASP A 319 -33.10 0.86 14.18
C ASP A 319 -32.21 -0.27 14.72
N ASN A 320 -31.88 -1.27 13.91
CA ASN A 320 -31.02 -2.35 14.33
C ASN A 320 -29.52 -1.96 14.28
N THR A 321 -28.86 -1.92 15.45
CA THR A 321 -27.44 -1.55 15.58
C THR A 321 -26.49 -2.40 14.74
N ALA A 322 -26.73 -3.70 14.61
CA ALA A 322 -25.90 -4.60 13.81
C ALA A 322 -26.06 -4.34 12.31
N LEU A 323 -27.30 -4.21 11.82
CA LEU A 323 -27.57 -3.90 10.41
C LEU A 323 -27.09 -2.50 10.05
N ARG A 324 -27.20 -1.53 10.97
CA ARG A 324 -26.66 -0.18 10.82
C ARG A 324 -25.13 -0.19 10.71
N ALA A 325 -24.43 -1.05 11.46
CA ALA A 325 -22.98 -1.17 11.39
C ALA A 325 -22.52 -1.73 10.04
N ILE A 326 -23.18 -2.79 9.54
CA ILE A 326 -22.83 -3.46 8.27
C ILE A 326 -23.15 -2.57 7.05
N SER A 327 -24.22 -1.78 7.13
CA SER A 327 -24.69 -0.93 6.02
C SER A 327 -24.07 0.47 5.98
N ARG A 328 -23.15 0.82 6.87
CA ARG A 328 -22.51 2.14 6.84
C ARG A 328 -21.59 2.24 5.63
N ASN A 329 -21.67 3.35 4.90
CA ASN A 329 -20.59 3.79 4.03
C ASN A 329 -19.46 4.24 4.96
N ILE A 330 -18.45 3.38 5.11
CA ILE A 330 -17.35 3.59 6.08
C ILE A 330 -16.37 4.66 5.59
N PHE A 331 -16.46 5.09 4.32
CA PHE A 331 -15.49 6.00 3.70
C PHE A 331 -16.16 7.22 3.09
N GLU A 332 -15.50 8.37 3.26
CA GLU A 332 -15.94 9.68 2.76
C GLU A 332 -15.91 9.71 1.22
N SER A 333 -17.03 10.16 0.65
CA SER A 333 -17.16 10.47 -0.78
C SER A 333 -16.87 11.97 -0.95
N GLU A 334 -15.72 12.29 -1.54
CA GLU A 334 -15.40 13.66 -1.94
C GLU A 334 -15.58 13.85 -3.46
N GLY A 335 -16.64 14.57 -3.85
CA GLY A 335 -16.85 15.07 -5.22
C GLY A 335 -17.59 14.12 -6.19
N ARG A 336 -17.99 14.64 -7.35
CA ARG A 336 -18.71 13.88 -8.39
C ARG A 336 -17.74 13.01 -9.20
N PHE A 337 -18.21 11.86 -9.71
CA PHE A 337 -17.42 10.93 -10.54
C PHE A 337 -16.69 11.64 -11.71
N LEU A 338 -17.40 12.52 -12.43
CA LEU A 338 -16.83 13.25 -13.57
C LEU A 338 -15.66 14.16 -13.18
N ASP A 339 -15.70 14.76 -11.98
CA ASP A 339 -14.64 15.66 -11.53
C ASP A 339 -13.37 14.87 -11.20
N GLN A 340 -13.53 13.66 -10.65
CA GLN A 340 -12.41 12.75 -10.39
C GLN A 340 -11.82 12.21 -11.71
N VAL A 341 -12.66 11.84 -12.69
CA VAL A 341 -12.19 11.38 -14.02
C VAL A 341 -11.45 12.50 -14.76
N ARG A 342 -11.96 13.74 -14.72
CA ARG A 342 -11.27 14.90 -15.31
C ARG A 342 -9.90 15.14 -14.66
N ALA A 343 -9.81 15.06 -13.33
CA ALA A 343 -8.53 15.20 -12.63
C ALA A 343 -7.50 14.12 -13.04
N PHE A 344 -7.96 12.90 -13.33
CA PHE A 344 -7.10 11.79 -13.75
C PHE A 344 -6.79 11.76 -15.26
N SER A 345 -7.50 12.54 -16.08
CA SER A 345 -7.31 12.57 -17.54
C SER A 345 -5.92 13.01 -18.00
N PHE A 346 -5.13 13.68 -17.15
CA PHE A 346 -3.75 14.05 -17.45
C PHE A 346 -2.79 12.85 -17.53
N ILE A 347 -3.11 11.75 -16.85
CA ILE A 347 -2.28 10.53 -16.85
C ILE A 347 -2.29 9.82 -18.21
N PRO A 348 -3.44 9.54 -18.85
CA PRO A 348 -3.43 8.95 -20.19
C PRO A 348 -2.85 9.92 -21.24
N ILE A 349 -3.04 11.24 -21.08
CA ILE A 349 -2.37 12.24 -21.93
C ILE A 349 -0.85 12.10 -21.81
N PHE A 350 -0.33 11.96 -20.59
CA PHE A 350 1.10 11.74 -20.38
C PHE A 350 1.59 10.45 -21.02
N LEU A 351 0.87 9.34 -20.86
CA LEU A 351 1.22 8.08 -21.52
C LEU A 351 1.25 8.23 -23.06
N GLY A 352 0.29 8.95 -23.63
CA GLY A 352 0.31 9.29 -25.06
C GLY A 352 1.53 10.12 -25.46
N LEU A 353 1.94 11.09 -24.63
CA LEU A 353 3.17 11.85 -24.86
C LEU A 353 4.42 10.96 -24.75
N VAL A 354 4.45 10.00 -23.82
CA VAL A 354 5.57 9.04 -23.68
C VAL A 354 5.69 8.19 -24.93
N PHE A 355 4.56 7.72 -25.48
CA PHE A 355 4.53 6.97 -26.74
C PHE A 355 4.98 7.81 -27.95
N LEU A 356 4.62 9.08 -28.02
CA LEU A 356 4.99 9.95 -29.14
C LEU A 356 6.44 10.45 -29.06
N LEU A 357 6.84 10.98 -27.90
CA LEU A 357 8.08 11.74 -27.72
C LEU A 357 9.20 10.94 -27.03
N GLY A 358 8.86 9.83 -26.37
CA GLY A 358 9.77 9.13 -25.46
C GLY A 358 9.70 9.71 -24.04
N PHE A 359 10.06 8.89 -23.06
CA PHE A 359 9.78 9.20 -21.65
C PHE A 359 10.40 10.51 -21.12
N PRO A 360 11.71 10.82 -21.34
CA PRO A 360 12.29 12.05 -20.80
C PRO A 360 11.72 13.32 -21.43
N LEU A 361 11.45 13.31 -22.75
CA LEU A 361 10.84 14.43 -23.45
C LEU A 361 9.38 14.64 -23.05
N ALA A 362 8.63 13.54 -22.90
CA ALA A 362 7.27 13.59 -22.38
C ALA A 362 7.23 14.16 -20.95
N ALA A 363 8.20 13.83 -20.09
CA ALA A 363 8.28 14.35 -18.73
C ALA A 363 8.43 15.87 -18.71
N VAL A 364 9.28 16.42 -19.58
CA VAL A 364 9.44 17.87 -19.76
C VAL A 364 8.16 18.51 -20.26
N ALA A 365 7.50 17.91 -21.26
CA ALA A 365 6.25 18.40 -21.81
C ALA A 365 5.13 18.41 -20.76
N LEU A 366 5.02 17.35 -19.95
CA LEU A 366 4.05 17.26 -18.86
C LEU A 366 4.30 18.32 -17.79
N ILE A 367 5.53 18.45 -17.29
CA ILE A 367 5.85 19.41 -16.22
C ILE A 367 5.56 20.84 -16.67
N ASN A 368 6.06 21.23 -17.85
CA ASN A 368 5.85 22.57 -18.37
C ASN A 368 4.37 22.81 -18.69
N GLY A 369 3.72 21.88 -19.38
CA GLY A 369 2.30 21.99 -19.73
C GLY A 369 1.41 22.09 -18.50
N PHE A 370 1.57 21.19 -17.53
CA PHE A 370 0.72 21.14 -16.34
C PHE A 370 0.86 22.38 -15.46
N ILE A 371 2.11 22.85 -15.25
CA ILE A 371 2.38 24.04 -14.44
C ILE A 371 1.87 25.30 -15.13
N LEU A 372 2.10 25.46 -16.43
CA LEU A 372 1.66 26.64 -17.18
C LEU A 372 0.14 26.72 -17.35
N LEU A 373 -0.55 25.56 -17.42
CA LEU A 373 -2.01 25.50 -17.45
C LEU A 373 -2.64 26.02 -16.15
N HIS A 374 -2.02 25.76 -15.00
CA HIS A 374 -2.53 26.21 -13.70
C HIS A 374 -2.05 27.62 -13.32
N ASN A 375 -0.80 27.97 -13.63
CA ASN A 375 -0.24 29.27 -13.31
C ASN A 375 0.78 29.73 -14.36
N ARG A 376 0.31 30.49 -15.35
CA ARG A 376 1.15 31.03 -16.44
C ARG A 376 2.33 31.88 -15.98
N ARG A 377 2.29 32.48 -14.78
CA ARG A 377 3.38 33.31 -14.24
C ARG A 377 4.55 32.49 -13.68
N SER A 378 4.44 31.18 -13.62
CA SER A 378 5.46 30.28 -13.05
C SER A 378 6.39 29.64 -14.09
N LEU A 379 6.53 30.26 -15.27
CA LEU A 379 7.33 29.74 -16.38
C LEU A 379 8.79 29.47 -16.01
N PHE A 380 9.41 30.36 -15.22
CA PHE A 380 10.76 30.14 -14.70
C PHE A 380 10.86 28.88 -13.82
N VAL A 381 9.86 28.65 -12.97
CA VAL A 381 9.79 27.48 -12.08
C VAL A 381 9.59 26.21 -12.91
N ALA A 382 8.71 26.25 -13.91
CA ALA A 382 8.45 25.13 -14.82
C ALA A 382 9.71 24.70 -15.60
N ILE A 383 10.43 25.67 -16.17
CA ILE A 383 11.68 25.40 -16.91
C ILE A 383 12.75 24.87 -15.96
N THR A 384 12.93 25.49 -14.79
CA THR A 384 13.95 25.04 -13.83
C THR A 384 13.69 23.61 -13.36
N LEU A 385 12.44 23.26 -13.05
CA LEU A 385 12.06 21.92 -12.62
C LEU A 385 12.16 20.89 -13.76
N SER A 386 11.81 21.27 -14.98
CA SER A 386 11.95 20.37 -16.13
C SER A 386 13.41 20.11 -16.50
N ILE A 387 14.30 21.09 -16.36
CA ILE A 387 15.75 20.88 -16.46
C ILE A 387 16.24 19.97 -15.32
N ALA A 388 15.81 20.23 -14.08
CA ALA A 388 16.20 19.41 -12.93
C ALA A 388 15.77 17.94 -13.11
N ILE A 389 14.54 17.67 -13.57
CA ILE A 389 14.11 16.30 -13.81
C ILE A 389 14.89 15.66 -14.95
N LEU A 390 15.25 16.40 -16.01
CA LEU A 390 16.07 15.86 -17.09
C LEU A 390 17.45 15.46 -16.60
N VAL A 391 18.08 16.28 -15.75
CA VAL A 391 19.37 15.94 -15.14
C VAL A 391 19.24 14.69 -14.27
N ILE A 392 18.17 14.57 -13.49
CA ILE A 392 17.89 13.37 -12.68
C ILE A 392 17.70 12.15 -13.57
N LEU A 393 16.91 12.23 -14.64
CA LEU A 393 16.71 11.11 -15.56
C LEU A 393 17.99 10.75 -16.29
N TRP A 394 18.76 11.72 -16.75
CA TRP A 394 20.06 11.49 -17.39
C TRP A 394 21.05 10.78 -16.44
N THR A 395 21.16 11.26 -15.20
CA THR A 395 22.02 10.63 -14.19
C THR A 395 21.56 9.21 -13.85
N MET A 396 20.24 8.99 -13.69
CA MET A 396 19.69 7.65 -13.46
C MET A 396 19.93 6.72 -14.65
N SER A 397 19.77 7.19 -15.88
CA SER A 397 20.06 6.42 -17.10
C SER A 397 21.52 5.97 -17.16
N GLY A 398 22.46 6.85 -16.82
CA GLY A 398 23.89 6.52 -16.77
C GLY A 398 24.25 5.57 -15.63
N VAL A 399 23.80 5.85 -14.41
CA VAL A 399 24.17 5.07 -13.21
C VAL A 399 23.51 3.70 -13.20
N LEU A 400 22.25 3.60 -13.66
CA LEU A 400 21.48 2.35 -13.66
C LEU A 400 21.50 1.63 -15.01
N THR A 401 22.28 2.12 -15.99
CA THR A 401 22.30 1.62 -17.37
C THR A 401 20.89 1.41 -17.94
N LEU A 402 20.04 2.41 -17.68
CA LEU A 402 18.60 2.32 -17.89
C LEU A 402 18.24 2.94 -19.23
N GLN A 403 17.62 2.14 -20.10
CA GLN A 403 17.10 2.60 -21.39
C GLN A 403 15.64 2.97 -21.23
N TYR A 404 15.31 4.23 -21.48
CA TYR A 404 13.94 4.71 -21.38
C TYR A 404 13.10 4.24 -22.58
N PRO A 405 11.77 4.15 -22.43
CA PRO A 405 10.88 3.84 -23.54
C PRO A 405 11.08 4.86 -24.67
N ALA A 406 11.45 4.34 -25.85
CA ALA A 406 11.60 5.09 -27.08
C ALA A 406 10.22 5.55 -27.58
N GLY A 407 10.09 6.83 -27.93
CA GLY A 407 8.89 7.32 -28.61
C GLY A 407 8.99 7.14 -30.11
N LEU A 408 7.85 7.24 -30.80
CA LEU A 408 7.80 7.24 -32.27
C LEU A 408 8.71 8.29 -32.91
N ILE A 409 8.97 9.41 -32.21
CA ILE A 409 9.90 10.43 -32.69
C ILE A 409 11.33 9.90 -32.93
N SER A 410 11.73 8.84 -32.20
CA SER A 410 13.06 8.22 -32.37
C SER A 410 13.21 7.47 -33.70
N GLU A 411 12.09 7.07 -34.33
CA GLU A 411 12.10 6.47 -35.68
C GLU A 411 12.33 7.52 -36.78
N ILE A 412 11.97 8.78 -36.49
CA ILE A 412 12.06 9.90 -37.44
C ILE A 412 13.38 10.66 -37.24
N ILE A 413 13.81 10.82 -36.00
CA ILE A 413 14.98 11.62 -35.61
C ILE A 413 15.90 10.76 -34.75
N PRO A 414 17.21 10.65 -35.09
CA PRO A 414 18.16 9.97 -34.24
C PRO A 414 18.30 10.73 -32.92
N LEU A 415 17.78 10.14 -31.85
CA LEU A 415 17.89 10.67 -30.50
C LEU A 415 19.12 10.09 -29.80
N PRO A 416 19.72 10.82 -28.84
CA PRO A 416 20.67 10.24 -27.89
C PRO A 416 20.09 9.01 -27.17
N TRP A 417 20.94 8.05 -26.84
CA TRP A 417 20.55 6.80 -26.16
C TRP A 417 19.73 7.02 -24.88
N TRP A 418 20.06 8.04 -24.08
CA TRP A 418 19.35 8.37 -22.84
C TRP A 418 18.01 9.08 -23.07
N LEU A 419 17.71 9.51 -24.30
CA LEU A 419 16.39 10.05 -24.70
C LEU A 419 15.49 8.98 -25.34
N GLY A 420 15.92 7.72 -25.32
CA GLY A 420 15.20 6.63 -25.99
C GLY A 420 15.60 6.45 -27.45
N GLY A 421 16.79 6.90 -27.86
CA GLY A 421 17.36 6.53 -29.15
C GLY A 421 17.80 5.07 -29.17
N MET A 422 17.47 4.35 -30.25
CA MET A 422 17.97 2.99 -30.46
C MET A 422 19.49 3.05 -30.73
N GLN A 423 20.25 2.16 -30.08
CA GLN A 423 21.68 1.97 -30.37
C GLN A 423 21.89 1.09 -31.60
#